data_AF-A0AAU9Y4Z6-F1
#
_entry.id   AF-A0AAU9Y4Z6-F1
#
_cell.length_a   1.000
_cell.length_b   1.000
_cell.length_c   1.000
_cell.angle_alpha   90.00
_cell.angle_beta   90.00
_cell.angle_gamma   90.00
#
_symmetry.space_group_name_H-M   'P 1'
#
loop_
_entity.id
_entity.type
_entity.pdbx_description
1 polymer ?
#
loop_
_entity_poly.entity_id
_entity_poly.type
_entity_poly.pdbx_seq_one_letter_code
_entity_poly.pdbx_strand_id
1 'polypeptide(L)'
;MGDSGDSSSASDCGSPQPKGRSTNKVFVWLKEKAKCTPRGNPWVLLNREGRVKDVAIPGNYSSAKMKELVKENFAGLAAVDLNRIRLYKSANRGSRIEKVYKGIPDAKELFRIYGRGRANSRRIYLVLHRPRNGGLCNLS
;
A
#
# COMPACT_ATOMS: atom_id res chain seq x y z
N MET A 1 13.48 -64.84 10.43
CA MET A 1 12.74 -63.87 11.26
C MET A 1 12.93 -62.53 10.54
N GLY A 2 12.05 -62.09 9.64
CA GLY A 2 10.68 -61.60 9.88
C GLY A 2 10.78 -60.33 10.73
N ASP A 3 10.42 -59.11 10.31
CA ASP A 3 9.20 -58.69 9.62
C ASP A 3 9.32 -57.24 9.09
N SER A 4 8.58 -56.97 8.01
CA SER A 4 7.85 -55.76 7.54
C SER A 4 8.07 -54.42 8.27
N GLY A 5 8.17 -53.26 7.60
CA GLY A 5 7.39 -52.80 6.46
C GLY A 5 6.11 -52.11 6.94
N ASP A 6 6.15 -50.79 7.17
CA ASP A 6 4.93 -49.98 7.11
C ASP A 6 5.20 -48.54 6.65
N SER A 7 4.47 -48.17 5.60
CA SER A 7 4.33 -46.82 5.07
C SER A 7 2.99 -46.27 5.54
N SER A 8 2.94 -44.97 5.86
CA SER A 8 2.14 -43.97 5.13
C SER A 8 1.54 -42.86 6.01
N SER A 9 1.36 -41.72 5.33
CA SER A 9 0.43 -40.62 5.61
C SER A 9 0.84 -39.52 6.60
N ALA A 10 1.29 -38.42 6.01
CA ALA A 10 0.53 -37.18 6.14
C ALA A 10 0.58 -36.42 4.80
N SER A 11 -0.57 -36.41 4.11
CA SER A 11 -0.85 -35.49 3.02
C SER A 11 -0.78 -34.07 3.54
N ASP A 12 0.29 -33.34 3.23
CA ASP A 12 0.29 -31.90 3.39
C ASP A 12 -0.04 -31.27 2.05
N CYS A 13 -1.32 -30.99 1.86
CA CYS A 13 -1.86 -30.16 0.79
C CYS A 13 -1.45 -28.69 1.02
N GLY A 14 -0.15 -28.42 1.05
CA GLY A 14 0.39 -27.08 1.03
C GLY A 14 0.65 -26.69 -0.41
N SER A 15 -0.28 -25.99 -1.06
CA SER A 15 0.05 -25.26 -2.29
C SER A 15 1.36 -24.50 -2.06
N PRO A 16 2.37 -24.57 -2.94
CA PRO A 16 3.59 -23.79 -2.76
C PRO A 16 3.21 -22.32 -2.91
N GLN A 17 2.87 -21.67 -1.79
CA GLN A 17 2.92 -20.21 -1.74
C GLN A 17 4.37 -19.86 -2.09
N PRO A 18 4.60 -19.09 -3.16
CA PRO A 18 5.95 -18.68 -3.46
C PRO A 18 6.46 -17.94 -2.23
N LYS A 19 7.49 -18.49 -1.57
CA LYS A 19 8.20 -17.89 -0.42
C LYS A 19 8.97 -16.65 -0.89
N GLY A 20 8.29 -15.74 -1.58
CA GLY A 20 8.82 -14.46 -1.99
C GLY A 20 8.89 -13.55 -0.77
N ARG A 21 10.07 -12.96 -0.55
CA ARG A 21 10.29 -11.99 0.52
C ARG A 21 9.31 -10.83 0.37
N SER A 22 8.34 -10.72 1.28
CA SER A 22 7.46 -9.56 1.38
C SER A 22 8.21 -8.39 2.02
N THR A 23 7.81 -7.17 1.68
CA THR A 23 8.37 -5.95 2.25
C THR A 23 7.26 -5.13 2.87
N ASN A 24 7.44 -4.77 4.15
CA ASN A 24 6.48 -3.94 4.88
C ASN A 24 6.64 -2.46 4.52
N LYS A 25 5.52 -1.81 4.22
CA LYS A 25 5.42 -0.36 3.99
C LYS A 25 4.21 0.20 4.71
N VAL A 26 4.36 1.42 5.21
CA VAL A 26 3.26 2.13 5.87
C VAL A 26 2.54 2.98 4.83
N PHE A 27 1.34 2.57 4.46
CA PHE A 27 0.46 3.34 3.59
C PHE A 27 -0.28 4.38 4.43
N VAL A 28 -0.31 5.62 3.97
CA VAL A 28 -0.96 6.74 4.64
C VAL A 28 -1.90 7.41 3.66
N TRP A 29 -3.21 7.31 3.89
CA TRP A 29 -4.21 7.94 3.06
C TRP A 29 -4.54 9.37 3.54
N LEU A 30 -4.27 10.34 2.69
CA LEU A 30 -4.61 11.74 2.90
C LEU A 30 -5.75 12.13 1.96
N LYS A 31 -6.77 12.79 2.51
CA LYS A 31 -7.90 13.34 1.73
C LYS A 31 -7.42 14.43 0.75
N GLU A 32 -6.39 15.16 1.14
CA GLU A 32 -5.77 16.22 0.36
C GLU A 32 -4.24 16.20 0.52
N LYS A 33 -3.53 16.93 -0.35
CA LYS A 33 -2.06 16.99 -0.28
C LYS A 33 -1.64 17.83 0.94
N ALA A 34 -0.99 17.19 1.90
CA ALA A 34 -0.33 17.89 3.00
C ALA A 34 0.90 18.68 2.52
N LYS A 35 1.24 19.77 3.21
CA LYS A 35 2.49 20.51 2.97
C LYS A 35 3.72 19.68 3.39
N CYS A 36 3.62 19.05 4.56
CA CYS A 36 4.69 18.30 5.22
C CYS A 36 4.22 16.91 5.67
N THR A 37 5.12 16.10 6.20
CA THR A 37 4.75 14.80 6.77
C THR A 37 3.91 14.99 8.03
N PRO A 38 2.74 14.34 8.17
CA PRO A 38 1.96 14.38 9.41
C PRO A 38 2.75 13.83 10.60
N ARG A 39 2.70 14.53 11.73
CA ARG A 39 3.40 14.21 13.00
C ARG A 39 2.51 14.59 14.18
N GLY A 40 2.77 14.01 15.35
CA GLY A 40 2.00 14.31 16.57
C GLY A 40 0.52 14.05 16.39
N ASN A 41 -0.33 14.98 16.84
CA ASN A 41 -1.79 14.83 16.82
C ASN A 41 -2.37 14.51 15.42
N PRO A 42 -1.99 15.20 14.31
CA PRO A 42 -2.38 14.80 12.96
C PRO A 42 -2.12 13.32 12.61
N TRP A 43 -1.01 12.75 13.06
CA TRP A 43 -0.71 11.32 12.85
C TRP A 43 -1.64 10.43 13.67
N VAL A 44 -1.93 10.80 14.91
CA VAL A 44 -2.86 10.07 15.79
C VAL A 44 -4.26 10.03 15.20
N LEU A 45 -4.77 11.17 14.71
CA LEU A 45 -6.08 11.24 14.04
C LEU A 45 -6.12 10.35 12.80
N LEU A 46 -5.07 10.36 11.97
CA LEU A 46 -4.97 9.48 10.80
C LEU A 46 -5.03 7.99 11.18
N ASN A 47 -4.34 7.57 12.23
CA ASN A 47 -4.41 6.17 12.71
C ASN A 47 -5.80 5.83 13.23
N ARG A 48 -6.41 6.73 14.03
CA ARG A 48 -7.74 6.53 14.61
C ARG A 48 -8.82 6.40 13.53
N GLU A 49 -8.67 7.13 12.43
CA GLU A 49 -9.56 7.05 11.26
C GLU A 49 -9.24 5.85 10.33
N GLY A 50 -8.30 4.98 10.69
CA GLY A 50 -7.91 3.84 9.87
C GLY A 50 -7.18 4.21 8.58
N ARG A 51 -6.64 5.43 8.47
CA ARG A 51 -5.95 5.95 7.28
C ARG A 51 -4.43 5.71 7.29
N VAL A 52 -3.94 4.94 8.24
CA VAL A 52 -2.55 4.48 8.30
C VAL A 52 -2.57 2.97 8.47
N LYS A 53 -1.88 2.26 7.57
CA LYS A 53 -1.81 0.79 7.58
C LYS A 53 -0.38 0.35 7.32
N ASP A 54 0.15 -0.57 8.12
CA ASP A 54 1.37 -1.30 7.78
C ASP A 54 0.97 -2.48 6.88
N VAL A 55 1.54 -2.54 5.69
CA VAL A 55 1.11 -3.44 4.62
C VAL A 55 2.32 -4.24 4.16
N ALA A 56 2.21 -5.56 4.25
CA ALA A 56 3.18 -6.50 3.69
C ALA A 56 2.94 -6.64 2.18
N ILE A 57 3.90 -6.24 1.37
CA ILE A 57 3.79 -6.30 -0.10
C ILE A 57 4.70 -7.40 -0.65
N PRO A 58 4.14 -8.43 -1.29
CA PRO A 58 4.93 -9.40 -2.06
C PRO A 58 5.56 -8.76 -3.29
N GLY A 59 6.80 -9.16 -3.60
CA GLY A 59 7.58 -8.54 -4.68
C GLY A 59 7.10 -8.80 -6.12
N ASN A 60 6.16 -9.71 -6.31
CA ASN A 60 5.58 -10.10 -7.60
C ASN A 60 4.18 -9.53 -7.83
N TYR A 61 3.67 -8.66 -6.95
CA TYR A 61 2.35 -8.07 -7.13
C TYR A 61 2.30 -7.14 -8.36
N SER A 62 1.36 -7.42 -9.26
CA SER A 62 1.02 -6.55 -10.38
C SER A 62 0.33 -5.27 -9.90
N SER A 63 0.19 -4.27 -10.79
CA SER A 63 -0.58 -3.05 -10.47
C SER A 63 -2.04 -3.38 -10.07
N ALA A 64 -2.67 -4.38 -10.68
CA ALA A 64 -4.02 -4.81 -10.31
C ALA A 64 -4.08 -5.35 -8.88
N LYS A 65 -3.16 -6.24 -8.50
CA LYS A 65 -3.05 -6.75 -7.12
C LYS A 65 -2.71 -5.67 -6.12
N MET A 66 -1.85 -4.72 -6.48
CA MET A 66 -1.57 -3.54 -5.64
C MET A 66 -2.81 -2.66 -5.46
N LYS A 67 -3.65 -2.51 -6.48
CA LYS A 67 -4.93 -1.78 -6.40
C LYS A 67 -5.93 -2.48 -5.48
N GLU A 68 -6.08 -3.81 -5.61
CA GLU A 68 -6.90 -4.63 -4.70
C GLU A 68 -6.44 -4.45 -3.25
N LEU A 69 -5.14 -4.59 -3.00
CA LEU A 69 -4.52 -4.43 -1.68
C LEU A 69 -4.83 -3.06 -1.05
N VAL A 70 -4.80 -1.98 -1.85
CA VAL A 70 -5.17 -0.63 -1.38
C VAL A 70 -6.65 -0.55 -1.01
N LYS A 71 -7.55 -1.15 -1.79
CA LYS A 71 -8.99 -1.13 -1.50
C LYS A 71 -9.35 -1.93 -0.25
N GLU A 72 -8.73 -3.09 -0.07
CA GLU A 72 -8.90 -3.94 1.11
C GLU A 72 -8.48 -3.21 2.40
N ASN A 73 -7.39 -2.44 2.33
CA ASN A 73 -6.86 -1.74 3.50
C ASN A 73 -7.55 -0.40 3.78
N PHE A 74 -8.18 0.22 2.78
CA PHE A 74 -8.79 1.55 2.89
C PHE A 74 -10.19 1.56 2.29
N ALA A 75 -11.21 1.32 3.13
CA ALA A 75 -12.62 1.28 2.71
C ALA A 75 -13.06 2.53 1.93
N GLY A 76 -12.59 3.72 2.31
CA GLY A 76 -12.88 4.97 1.61
C GLY A 76 -12.27 5.09 0.20
N LEU A 77 -11.45 4.12 -0.23
CA LEU A 77 -10.90 4.01 -1.57
C LEU A 77 -11.51 2.85 -2.39
N ALA A 78 -12.40 2.04 -1.82
CA ALA A 78 -12.96 0.86 -2.49
C ALA A 78 -13.68 1.19 -3.81
N ALA A 79 -14.50 2.25 -3.79
CA ALA A 79 -15.27 2.73 -4.94
C ALA A 79 -14.55 3.82 -5.76
N VAL A 80 -13.29 4.13 -5.45
CA VAL A 80 -12.55 5.22 -6.10
C VAL A 80 -11.77 4.71 -7.31
N ASP A 81 -11.75 5.49 -8.40
CA ASP A 81 -10.80 5.29 -9.48
C ASP A 81 -9.36 5.57 -9.00
N LEU A 82 -8.61 4.50 -8.77
CA LEU A 82 -7.24 4.56 -8.26
C LEU A 82 -6.23 5.17 -9.24
N ASN A 83 -6.58 5.40 -10.51
CA ASN A 83 -5.75 6.16 -11.44
C ASN A 83 -5.70 7.66 -11.07
N ARG A 84 -6.66 8.11 -10.25
CA ARG A 84 -6.68 9.47 -9.66
C ARG A 84 -5.80 9.59 -8.42
N ILE A 85 -5.29 8.49 -7.87
CA ILE A 85 -4.34 8.55 -6.76
C ILE A 85 -3.00 9.13 -7.25
N ARG A 86 -2.34 9.86 -6.37
CA ARG A 86 -0.96 10.32 -6.51
C ARG A 86 -0.18 9.83 -5.31
N LEU A 87 0.96 9.20 -5.56
CA LEU A 87 1.86 8.77 -4.51
C LEU A 87 2.84 9.87 -4.17
N TYR A 88 3.03 10.11 -2.89
CA TYR A 88 4.03 11.06 -2.39
C TYR A 88 5.05 10.38 -1.48
N LYS A 89 6.24 10.94 -1.45
CA LYS A 89 7.34 10.57 -0.56
C LYS A 89 7.71 11.77 0.31
N SER A 90 8.21 11.50 1.50
CA SER A 90 8.80 12.53 2.37
C SER A 90 10.09 13.08 1.76
N ALA A 91 10.23 14.40 1.74
CA ALA A 91 11.43 15.14 1.32
C ALA A 91 11.88 16.10 2.42
N ASN A 92 13.12 16.58 2.37
CA ASN A 92 13.70 17.56 3.29
C ASN A 92 13.41 17.24 4.77
N ARG A 93 13.81 16.04 5.21
CA ARG A 93 13.57 15.53 6.57
C ARG A 93 12.10 15.61 7.01
N GLY A 94 11.17 15.51 6.06
CA GLY A 94 9.71 15.51 6.27
C GLY A 94 9.06 16.89 6.37
N SER A 95 9.82 17.98 6.14
CA SER A 95 9.24 19.33 5.99
C SER A 95 8.42 19.46 4.70
N ARG A 96 8.60 18.54 3.74
CA ARG A 96 7.86 18.51 2.47
C ARG A 96 7.43 17.10 2.11
N ILE A 97 6.37 17.00 1.31
CA ILE A 97 6.05 15.79 0.56
C ILE A 97 6.03 16.07 -0.94
N GLU A 98 6.60 15.16 -1.71
CA GLU A 98 6.81 15.31 -3.15
C GLU A 98 6.13 14.17 -3.90
N LYS A 99 5.47 14.53 -5.00
CA LYS A 99 4.76 13.57 -5.85
C LYS A 99 5.81 12.74 -6.59
N VAL A 100 5.74 11.43 -6.46
CA VAL A 100 6.69 10.50 -7.11
C VAL A 100 6.02 9.58 -8.13
N TYR A 101 4.69 9.42 -8.07
CA TYR A 101 3.99 8.53 -9.00
C TYR A 101 2.53 8.94 -9.24
N LYS A 102 2.01 8.62 -10.42
CA LYS A 102 0.60 8.80 -10.82
C LYS A 102 -0.09 7.44 -10.89
N GLY A 103 -1.13 7.23 -10.09
CA GLY A 103 -1.82 5.95 -9.96
C GLY A 103 -1.16 5.03 -8.92
N ILE A 104 -1.43 3.73 -9.04
CA ILE A 104 -0.86 2.67 -8.19
C ILE A 104 0.06 1.81 -9.06
N PRO A 105 1.39 1.82 -8.81
CA PRO A 105 2.34 0.99 -9.55
C PRO A 105 2.22 -0.48 -9.15
N ASP A 106 2.89 -1.36 -9.89
CA ASP A 106 3.22 -2.70 -9.40
C ASP A 106 4.25 -2.67 -8.26
N ALA A 107 4.47 -3.79 -7.60
CA ALA A 107 5.40 -3.88 -6.47
C ALA A 107 6.86 -3.62 -6.86
N LYS A 108 7.29 -4.03 -8.06
CA LYS A 108 8.68 -3.84 -8.52
C LYS A 108 8.98 -2.35 -8.66
N GLU A 109 8.09 -1.61 -9.30
CA GLU A 109 8.20 -0.17 -9.48
C GLU A 109 8.03 0.59 -8.15
N LEU A 110 7.10 0.17 -7.30
CA LEU A 110 6.96 0.73 -5.96
C LEU A 110 8.28 0.63 -5.16
N PHE A 111 8.93 -0.53 -5.21
CA PHE A 111 10.20 -0.76 -4.53
C PHE A 111 11.38 -0.06 -5.20
N ARG A 112 11.33 0.23 -6.50
CA ARG A 112 12.31 1.08 -7.15
C ARG A 112 12.26 2.51 -6.62
N ILE A 113 11.04 3.05 -6.41
CA ILE A 113 10.82 4.43 -5.95
C ILE A 113 11.08 4.58 -4.43
N TYR A 114 10.56 3.64 -3.64
CA TYR A 114 10.55 3.72 -2.17
C TYR A 114 11.61 2.85 -1.49
N GLY A 115 12.38 2.06 -2.25
CA GLY A 115 13.35 1.09 -1.74
C GLY A 115 12.70 -0.07 -0.98
N ARG A 116 13.46 -1.15 -0.77
CA ARG A 116 12.99 -2.34 -0.01
C ARG A 116 13.32 -2.31 1.49
N GLY A 117 14.36 -1.58 1.88
CA GLY A 117 14.86 -1.57 3.27
C GLY A 117 14.35 -0.43 4.15
N ARG A 118 14.59 -0.53 5.47
CA ARG A 118 14.24 0.48 6.49
C ARG A 118 14.96 1.82 6.32
N ALA A 119 16.14 1.82 5.69
CA ALA A 119 16.89 3.05 5.37
C ALA A 119 16.18 3.94 4.33
N ASN A 120 15.19 3.38 3.61
CA ASN A 120 14.42 4.12 2.63
C ASN A 120 13.09 4.60 3.21
N SER A 121 12.40 5.48 2.49
CA SER A 121 11.11 5.98 2.93
C SER A 121 10.12 4.82 3.11
N ARG A 122 9.81 4.52 4.39
CA ARG A 122 8.86 3.48 4.77
C ARG A 122 7.42 3.90 4.54
N ARG A 123 7.16 5.21 4.51
CA ARG A 123 5.82 5.79 4.38
C ARG A 123 5.51 6.13 2.93
N ILE A 124 4.35 5.68 2.48
CA ILE A 124 3.80 5.93 1.14
C ILE A 124 2.52 6.73 1.34
N TYR A 125 2.51 7.98 0.90
CA TYR A 125 1.36 8.84 1.06
C TYR A 125 0.47 8.76 -0.18
N LEU A 126 -0.75 8.25 0.00
CA LEU A 126 -1.79 8.18 -1.01
C LEU A 126 -2.63 9.45 -0.94
N VAL A 127 -2.72 10.20 -2.04
CA VAL A 127 -3.62 11.37 -2.13
C VAL A 127 -4.55 11.19 -3.32
N LEU A 128 -5.85 11.32 -3.09
CA LEU A 128 -6.83 11.35 -4.17
C LEU A 128 -6.81 12.72 -4.86
N HIS A 129 -6.36 12.76 -6.10
CA HIS A 129 -6.40 13.98 -6.89
C HIS A 129 -7.79 14.19 -7.49
N ARG A 130 -8.40 15.34 -7.20
CA ARG A 130 -9.63 15.78 -7.88
C ARG A 130 -9.26 16.42 -9.22
N PRO A 131 -9.94 16.09 -10.33
CA PRO A 131 -9.73 16.81 -11.59
C PRO A 131 -10.03 18.29 -11.38
N ARG A 132 -9.31 19.16 -12.09
CA ARG A 132 -9.37 20.61 -11.94
C ARG A 132 -10.50 21.26 -12.76
N ASN A 133 -11.49 20.49 -13.22
CA ASN A 133 -12.66 21.04 -13.91
C ASN A 133 -13.82 21.15 -12.92
N GLY A 134 -14.22 22.40 -12.65
CA GLY A 134 -15.43 22.74 -11.91
C GLY A 134 -16.70 22.56 -12.74
N GLY A 135 -17.84 22.64 -12.07
CA GLY A 135 -19.17 22.66 -12.69
C GLY A 135 -20.07 21.53 -12.21
N LEU A 136 -21.00 21.90 -11.31
CA LEU A 136 -22.34 21.34 -11.12
C LEU A 136 -22.47 19.83 -10.86
N CYS A 137 -22.76 19.51 -9.60
CA CYS A 137 -23.95 18.73 -9.27
C CYS A 137 -24.53 19.25 -7.96
N ASN A 138 -25.31 20.33 -8.06
CA ASN A 138 -26.54 20.39 -7.26
C ASN A 138 -27.44 19.29 -7.80
N LEU A 139 -27.69 18.27 -7.00
CA LEU A 139 -28.82 17.35 -7.12
C LEU A 139 -29.38 17.27 -5.71
N SER A 140 -30.34 18.16 -5.45
CA SER A 140 -31.75 17.85 -5.15
C SER A 140 -31.98 17.74 -3.65
#